data_AF-A0AA88LM24-F1
#
_entry.id   AF-A0AA88LM24-F1
#
_cell.length_a   1.000
_cell.length_b   1.000
_cell.length_c   1.000
_cell.angle_alpha   90.00
_cell.angle_beta   90.00
_cell.angle_gamma   90.00
#
_symmetry.space_group_name_H-M   'P 1'
#
loop_
_entity.id
_entity.type
_entity.pdbx_description
1 polymer ?
#
loop_
_entity_poly.entity_id
_entity_poly.type
_entity_poly.pdbx_seq_one_letter_code
_entity_poly.pdbx_strand_id
1 'polypeptide(L)'
;MSRNRLEDILRHLHVRDNLTITAGQEDRLFKLGPMIDLLNFRFKQGYKLWCLACMSGYVYNFEVYQGKFQAIKDDLGFGLGGRVVRQMIECLTKKEHIVIFDNFFSSISLLEKLKEDCIFECCTIHSNRKGLPVFAPDRALNRGSFDQKHCGSIGVYKWKDPKTVLFASNYHGTEVASVKRKN
;
A
#
# COMPACT_ATOMS: atom_id res chain seq x y z
N MET A 1 -31.21 23.52 18.18
CA MET A 1 -32.21 22.49 17.82
C MET A 1 -32.55 21.73 19.10
N SER A 2 -33.82 21.42 19.36
CA SER A 2 -34.19 20.64 20.56
C SER A 2 -33.85 19.15 20.37
N ARG A 3 -33.56 18.45 21.47
CA ARG A 3 -33.27 17.02 21.46
C ARG A 3 -34.39 16.21 20.79
N ASN A 4 -35.64 16.51 21.12
CA ASN A 4 -36.81 15.85 20.53
C ASN A 4 -36.85 16.01 19.01
N ARG A 5 -36.53 17.23 18.52
CA ARG A 5 -36.49 17.49 17.08
C ARG A 5 -35.34 16.76 16.38
N LEU A 6 -34.19 16.61 17.03
CA LEU A 6 -33.09 15.81 16.49
C LEU A 6 -33.46 14.33 16.41
N GLU A 7 -34.07 13.78 17.46
CA GLU A 7 -34.53 12.38 17.50
C GLU A 7 -35.59 12.10 16.41
N ASP A 8 -36.54 13.01 16.21
CA ASP A 8 -37.56 12.88 15.15
C ASP A 8 -36.95 12.94 13.74
N ILE A 9 -35.94 13.80 13.52
CA ILE A 9 -35.22 13.86 12.24
C ILE A 9 -34.47 12.55 11.97
N LEU A 10 -33.77 12.02 12.97
CA LEU A 10 -33.00 10.78 12.83
C LEU A 10 -33.89 9.57 12.53
N ARG A 11 -35.12 9.52 13.07
CA ARG A 11 -36.09 8.45 12.81
C ARG A 11 -36.53 8.37 11.35
N HIS A 12 -36.55 9.50 10.64
CA HIS A 12 -37.06 9.61 9.27
C HIS A 12 -35.95 9.85 8.23
N LEU A 13 -34.68 9.82 8.64
CA LEU A 13 -33.57 10.02 7.72
C LEU A 13 -33.41 8.77 6.82
N HIS A 14 -33.70 8.95 5.53
CA HIS A 14 -33.55 7.93 4.52
C HIS A 14 -32.77 8.49 3.33
N VAL A 15 -31.81 7.71 2.80
CA VAL A 15 -30.93 8.13 1.70
C VAL A 15 -31.16 7.30 0.43
N ARG A 16 -32.21 6.46 0.43
CA ARG A 16 -32.68 5.68 -0.73
C ARG A 16 -34.19 5.54 -0.69
N ASP A 17 -34.81 5.50 -1.87
CA ASP A 17 -36.24 5.30 -2.03
C ASP A 17 -36.64 3.87 -1.65
N ASN A 18 -37.51 3.73 -0.63
CA ASN A 18 -37.99 2.43 -0.16
C ASN A 18 -38.89 1.73 -1.19
N LEU A 19 -39.47 2.45 -2.17
CA LEU A 19 -40.27 1.84 -3.24
C LEU A 19 -39.43 0.97 -4.18
N THR A 20 -38.10 1.13 -4.14
CA THR A 20 -37.15 0.33 -4.93
C THR A 20 -36.70 -0.95 -4.24
N ILE A 21 -37.23 -1.25 -3.05
CA ILE A 21 -36.94 -2.51 -2.32
C ILE A 21 -37.67 -3.66 -3.01
N THR A 22 -36.91 -4.60 -3.56
CA THR A 22 -37.44 -5.86 -4.09
C THR A 22 -37.68 -6.88 -2.97
N ALA A 23 -38.67 -7.75 -3.14
CA ALA A 23 -38.89 -8.88 -2.24
C ALA A 23 -37.66 -9.80 -2.26
N GLY A 24 -37.05 -10.05 -1.09
CA GLY A 24 -35.83 -10.85 -0.97
C GLY A 24 -34.51 -10.05 -1.05
N GLN A 25 -34.54 -8.72 -0.92
CA GLN A 25 -33.32 -7.90 -0.86
C GLN A 25 -32.41 -8.30 0.33
N GLU A 26 -31.26 -8.91 0.06
CA GLU A 26 -30.30 -9.36 1.10
C GLU A 26 -29.27 -8.28 1.50
N ASP A 27 -29.18 -7.19 0.74
CA ASP A 27 -28.25 -6.10 1.01
C ASP A 27 -28.60 -5.34 2.30
N ARG A 28 -27.86 -5.63 3.37
CA ARG A 28 -28.00 -4.98 4.68
C ARG A 28 -27.74 -3.48 4.64
N LEU A 29 -26.99 -3.00 3.65
CA LEU A 29 -26.65 -1.58 3.49
C LEU A 29 -27.60 -0.85 2.54
N PHE A 30 -28.66 -1.50 2.02
CA PHE A 30 -29.51 -0.95 0.97
C PHE A 30 -29.90 0.52 1.18
N LYS A 31 -30.33 0.89 2.40
CA LYS A 31 -30.79 2.25 2.74
C LYS A 31 -29.69 3.31 2.82
N LEU A 32 -28.45 2.88 3.08
CA LEU A 32 -27.29 3.75 3.26
C LEU A 32 -26.33 3.70 2.06
N GLY A 33 -26.42 2.67 1.23
CA GLY A 33 -25.56 2.43 0.07
C GLY A 33 -25.35 3.68 -0.78
N PRO A 34 -26.39 4.38 -1.26
CA PRO A 34 -26.22 5.58 -2.07
C PRO A 34 -25.45 6.70 -1.35
N MET A 35 -25.64 6.88 -0.05
CA MET A 35 -24.88 7.85 0.74
C MET A 35 -23.42 7.45 0.84
N ILE A 36 -23.17 6.18 1.16
CA ILE A 36 -21.83 5.61 1.32
C ILE A 36 -21.09 5.69 -0.01
N ASP A 37 -21.75 5.36 -1.12
CA ASP A 37 -21.20 5.43 -2.47
C ASP A 37 -20.88 6.86 -2.86
N LEU A 38 -21.78 7.80 -2.59
CA LEU A 38 -21.56 9.21 -2.83
C LEU A 38 -20.38 9.74 -2.00
N LEU A 39 -20.33 9.42 -0.71
CA LEU A 39 -19.21 9.78 0.17
C LEU A 39 -17.91 9.18 -0.39
N ASN A 40 -17.87 7.88 -0.66
CA ASN A 40 -16.70 7.21 -1.23
C ASN A 40 -16.25 7.86 -2.53
N PHE A 41 -17.17 8.18 -3.44
CA PHE A 41 -16.87 8.85 -4.69
C PHE A 41 -16.25 10.23 -4.44
N ARG A 42 -16.89 11.07 -3.62
CA ARG A 42 -16.41 12.43 -3.33
C ARG A 42 -15.07 12.42 -2.61
N PHE A 43 -14.90 11.54 -1.62
CA PHE A 43 -13.65 11.40 -0.87
C PHE A 43 -12.51 10.93 -1.78
N LYS A 44 -12.73 9.93 -2.64
CA LYS A 44 -11.72 9.45 -3.60
C LYS A 44 -11.31 10.51 -4.63
N GLN A 45 -12.21 11.43 -4.98
CA GLN A 45 -11.92 12.53 -5.92
C GLN A 45 -11.14 13.67 -5.25
N GLY A 46 -11.41 13.96 -3.97
CA GLY A 46 -10.85 15.13 -3.28
C GLY A 46 -9.63 14.85 -2.42
N TYR A 47 -9.47 13.63 -1.92
CA TYR A 47 -8.47 13.31 -0.90
C TYR A 47 -7.67 12.07 -1.26
N LYS A 48 -6.37 12.14 -0.96
CA LYS A 48 -5.47 11.01 -1.00
C LYS A 48 -5.17 10.57 0.42
N LEU A 49 -5.23 9.27 0.66
CA LEU A 49 -4.94 8.66 1.95
C LEU A 49 -3.71 7.76 1.81
N TRP A 50 -2.84 7.83 2.81
CA TRP A 50 -1.86 6.79 3.09
C TRP A 50 -2.51 5.79 4.05
N CYS A 51 -2.42 4.50 3.78
CA CYS A 51 -3.04 3.47 4.61
C CYS A 51 -2.08 2.30 4.82
N LEU A 52 -1.99 1.83 6.07
CA LEU A 52 -1.43 0.54 6.44
C LEU A 52 -2.59 -0.42 6.75
N ALA A 53 -2.63 -1.55 6.04
CA ALA A 53 -3.65 -2.56 6.23
C ALA A 53 -3.03 -3.96 6.22
N CYS A 54 -3.72 -4.93 6.85
CA CYS A 54 -3.39 -6.34 6.68
C CYS A 54 -3.94 -6.88 5.36
N MET A 55 -3.54 -8.11 5.04
CA MET A 55 -4.02 -8.84 3.85
C MET A 55 -5.54 -9.08 3.84
N SER A 56 -6.22 -9.06 4.99
CA SER A 56 -7.69 -9.17 5.04
C SER A 56 -8.41 -7.84 4.80
N GLY A 57 -7.67 -6.74 4.58
CA GLY A 57 -8.21 -5.41 4.36
C GLY A 57 -8.50 -4.61 5.64
N TYR A 58 -8.15 -5.12 6.83
CA TYR A 58 -8.27 -4.34 8.06
C TYR A 58 -7.19 -3.26 8.11
N VAL A 59 -7.61 -2.00 8.24
CA VAL A 59 -6.72 -0.83 8.29
C VAL A 59 -6.22 -0.63 9.73
N TYR A 60 -4.90 -0.74 9.92
CA TYR A 60 -4.24 -0.49 11.22
C TYR A 60 -3.97 0.99 11.45
N ASN A 61 -3.60 1.70 10.38
CA ASN A 61 -3.19 3.10 10.46
C ASN A 61 -3.52 3.80 9.13
N PHE A 62 -3.86 5.09 9.18
CA PHE A 62 -4.06 5.89 7.99
C PHE A 62 -3.79 7.37 8.25
N GLU A 63 -3.42 8.09 7.20
CA GLU A 63 -3.13 9.53 7.25
C GLU A 63 -3.63 10.21 5.98
N VAL A 64 -4.25 11.38 6.13
CA VAL A 64 -4.68 12.20 5.00
C VAL A 64 -3.45 12.89 4.39
N TYR A 65 -3.20 12.69 3.10
CA TYR A 65 -2.16 13.41 2.39
C TYR A 65 -2.57 14.88 2.20
N GLN A 66 -1.85 15.78 2.85
CA GLN A 66 -2.13 17.23 2.84
C GLN A 66 -1.35 18.01 1.78
N GLY A 67 -0.68 17.34 0.83
CA GLY A 67 0.13 18.01 -0.18
C GLY A 67 1.50 18.44 0.35
N LYS A 68 1.85 19.72 0.20
CA LYS A 68 3.11 20.30 0.70
C LYS A 68 3.02 20.51 2.21
N PHE A 69 3.12 19.42 2.96
CA PHE A 69 3.32 19.47 4.40
C PHE A 69 4.77 19.91 4.69
N GLN A 70 4.95 20.95 5.50
CA GLN A 70 6.25 21.26 6.12
C GLN A 70 6.51 20.18 7.16
N ALA A 71 7.10 19.07 6.72
CA ALA A 71 7.44 17.98 7.63
C ALA A 71 8.39 18.48 8.73
N ILE A 72 8.15 17.99 9.94
CA ILE A 72 9.19 17.74 10.94
C ILE A 72 10.39 17.17 10.18
N LYS A 73 11.59 17.74 10.38
CA LYS A 73 12.79 17.35 9.65
C LYS A 73 12.87 15.82 9.59
N ASP A 74 12.96 15.29 8.37
CA ASP A 74 13.32 13.90 8.16
C ASP A 74 14.82 13.78 8.47
N ASP A 75 15.14 13.62 9.76
CA ASP A 75 16.52 13.56 10.25
C ASP A 75 17.32 12.41 9.62
N LEU A 76 16.63 11.42 9.05
CA LEU A 76 17.22 10.23 8.43
C LEU A 76 17.33 10.33 6.89
N GLY A 77 16.70 11.32 6.26
CA GLY A 77 16.86 11.61 4.83
C GLY A 77 16.25 10.58 3.86
N PHE A 78 15.21 9.85 4.26
CA PHE A 78 14.52 8.88 3.38
C PHE A 78 13.55 9.52 2.38
N GLY A 79 13.25 10.80 2.53
CA GLY A 79 12.26 11.51 1.72
C GLY A 79 10.82 11.18 2.12
N LEU A 80 9.86 11.68 1.33
CA LEU A 80 8.43 11.54 1.66
C LEU A 80 7.98 10.07 1.79
N GLY A 81 8.34 9.23 0.83
CA GLY A 81 7.91 7.82 0.80
C GLY A 81 8.39 7.05 2.02
N GLY A 82 9.70 7.11 2.32
CA GLY A 82 10.24 6.42 3.49
C GLY A 82 9.69 6.96 4.81
N ARG A 83 9.50 8.28 4.95
CA ARG A 83 8.87 8.87 6.14
C ARG A 83 7.46 8.31 6.38
N VAL A 84 6.63 8.29 5.33
CA VAL A 84 5.26 7.75 5.43
C VAL A 84 5.28 6.29 5.86
N VAL A 85 6.15 5.46 5.27
CA VAL A 85 6.28 4.05 5.68
C VAL A 85 6.67 3.95 7.15
N ARG A 86 7.69 4.68 7.60
CA ARG A 86 8.16 4.67 8.98
C ARG A 86 7.05 5.00 9.96
N GLN A 87 6.37 6.13 9.74
CA GLN A 87 5.27 6.58 10.58
C GLN A 87 4.11 5.58 10.61
N MET A 88 3.79 4.98 9.46
CA MET A 88 2.71 4.00 9.37
C MET A 88 3.00 2.73 10.18
N ILE A 89 4.23 2.22 10.11
CA ILE A 89 4.62 0.94 10.71
C ILE A 89 5.15 1.08 12.15
N GLU A 90 5.15 2.26 12.76
CA GLU A 90 5.57 2.45 14.16
C GLU A 90 4.85 1.48 15.10
N CYS A 91 3.57 1.20 14.85
CA CYS A 91 2.76 0.25 15.60
C CYS A 91 3.15 -1.24 15.41
N LEU A 92 4.02 -1.55 14.44
CA LEU A 92 4.45 -2.90 14.07
C LEU A 92 5.85 -3.27 14.59
N THR A 93 6.54 -2.37 15.31
CA THR A 93 7.93 -2.59 15.73
C THR A 93 8.04 -3.84 16.65
N LYS A 94 9.08 -4.66 16.45
CA LYS A 94 9.45 -5.87 17.25
C LYS A 94 8.60 -7.14 17.03
N LYS A 95 7.92 -7.30 15.89
CA LYS A 95 7.00 -8.42 15.66
C LYS A 95 7.23 -9.22 14.36
N GLU A 96 8.43 -9.18 13.78
CA GLU A 96 8.79 -9.93 12.56
C GLU A 96 7.73 -9.83 11.44
N HIS A 97 7.13 -8.65 11.29
CA HIS A 97 6.12 -8.42 10.27
C HIS A 97 6.76 -8.33 8.88
N ILE A 98 6.06 -8.86 7.88
CA ILE A 98 6.36 -8.62 6.48
C ILE A 98 5.51 -7.44 6.00
N VAL A 99 6.18 -6.35 5.67
CA VAL A 99 5.54 -5.14 5.11
C VAL A 99 5.77 -5.12 3.60
N ILE A 100 4.71 -4.85 2.85
CA ILE A 100 4.74 -4.74 1.40
C ILE A 100 4.19 -3.38 1.01
N PHE A 101 4.92 -2.64 0.20
CA PHE A 101 4.49 -1.34 -0.33
C PHE A 101 4.89 -1.17 -1.81
N ASP A 102 4.35 -0.15 -2.44
CA ASP A 102 4.58 0.13 -3.85
C ASP A 102 5.97 0.73 -4.13
N ASN A 103 6.26 0.94 -5.42
CA ASN A 103 7.52 1.53 -5.85
C ASN A 103 7.73 3.00 -5.43
N PHE A 104 6.67 3.73 -5.09
CA PHE A 104 6.74 5.12 -4.66
C PHE A 104 7.41 5.22 -3.29
N PHE A 105 7.16 4.25 -2.42
CA PHE A 105 7.75 4.16 -1.08
C PHE A 105 9.13 3.50 -1.05
N SER A 106 9.47 2.71 -2.07
CA SER A 106 10.71 1.93 -2.12
C SER A 106 12.02 2.75 -2.24
N SER A 107 13.03 2.37 -1.45
CA SER A 107 14.45 2.75 -1.63
C SER A 107 15.36 1.74 -0.94
N ILE A 108 16.58 1.53 -1.46
CA ILE A 108 17.55 0.59 -0.85
C ILE A 108 17.86 0.97 0.60
N SER A 109 18.06 2.26 0.88
CA SER A 109 18.35 2.74 2.23
C SER A 109 17.19 2.50 3.22
N LEU A 110 15.94 2.58 2.76
CA LEU A 110 14.79 2.24 3.60
C LEU A 110 14.77 0.74 3.93
N LEU A 111 15.03 -0.12 2.94
CA LEU A 111 15.07 -1.57 3.13
C LEU A 111 16.14 -1.99 4.15
N GLU A 112 17.33 -1.37 4.09
CA GLU A 112 18.40 -1.58 5.07
C GLU A 112 17.95 -1.18 6.47
N LYS A 113 17.35 0.01 6.61
CA LYS A 113 16.84 0.49 7.90
C LYS A 113 15.74 -0.40 8.48
N LEU A 114 14.82 -0.88 7.64
CA LEU A 114 13.77 -1.81 8.08
C LEU A 114 14.36 -3.14 8.54
N LYS A 115 15.42 -3.61 7.90
CA LYS A 115 16.12 -4.83 8.31
C LYS A 115 16.76 -4.67 9.69
N GLU A 116 17.42 -3.54 9.95
CA GLU A 116 17.97 -3.21 11.29
C GLU A 116 16.89 -3.21 12.37
N ASP A 117 15.69 -2.73 12.02
CA ASP A 117 14.56 -2.64 12.93
C ASP A 117 13.76 -3.96 13.02
N CYS A 118 14.31 -5.07 12.47
CA CYS A 118 13.71 -6.41 12.45
C CYS A 118 12.33 -6.46 11.78
N ILE A 119 12.18 -5.70 10.68
CA ILE A 119 10.99 -5.68 9.83
C ILE A 119 11.35 -6.24 8.47
N PHE A 120 10.64 -7.29 8.06
CA PHE A 120 10.83 -7.90 6.76
C PHE A 120 10.07 -7.14 5.69
N GLU A 121 10.66 -7.04 4.50
CA GLU A 121 10.13 -6.22 3.42
C GLU A 121 10.40 -6.86 2.06
N CYS A 122 9.40 -6.73 1.18
CA CYS A 122 9.54 -6.98 -0.24
C CYS A 122 8.66 -6.00 -1.02
N CYS A 123 9.24 -5.32 -2.01
CA CYS A 123 8.52 -4.37 -2.86
C CYS A 123 8.98 -4.44 -4.32
N THR A 124 8.22 -3.75 -5.17
CA THR A 124 8.70 -3.33 -6.49
C THR A 124 9.55 -2.07 -6.33
N ILE A 125 10.62 -1.95 -7.12
CA ILE A 125 11.50 -0.77 -7.09
C ILE A 125 11.68 -0.18 -8.48
N HIS A 126 11.65 1.14 -8.59
CA HIS A 126 11.86 1.82 -9.87
C HIS A 126 13.35 1.76 -10.28
N SER A 127 13.65 1.47 -11.54
CA SER A 127 15.03 1.30 -12.05
C SER A 127 15.93 2.53 -11.83
N ASN A 128 15.32 3.71 -11.72
CA ASN A 128 16.02 4.99 -11.53
C ASN A 128 16.27 5.32 -10.03
N ARG A 129 15.97 4.41 -9.10
CA ARG A 129 16.29 4.62 -7.68
C ARG A 129 17.80 4.55 -7.46
N LYS A 130 18.29 5.41 -6.56
CA LYS A 130 19.70 5.45 -6.17
C LYS A 130 20.07 4.17 -5.40
N GLY A 131 21.34 3.76 -5.52
CA GLY A 131 21.89 2.58 -4.82
C GLY A 131 21.61 1.24 -5.51
N LEU A 132 20.90 1.23 -6.65
CA LEU A 132 20.68 0.00 -7.40
C LEU A 132 21.97 -0.46 -8.11
N PRO A 133 22.25 -1.77 -8.12
CA PRO A 133 23.34 -2.32 -8.91
C PRO A 133 23.03 -2.24 -10.42
N VAL A 134 24.08 -2.26 -11.25
CA VAL A 134 23.92 -2.28 -12.71
C VAL A 134 23.51 -3.69 -13.15
N PHE A 135 22.32 -3.84 -13.71
CA PHE A 135 21.81 -5.11 -14.24
C PHE A 135 22.15 -5.31 -15.72
N ALA A 136 22.06 -6.56 -16.19
CA ALA A 136 22.12 -6.85 -17.62
C ALA A 136 21.07 -6.04 -18.39
N PRO A 137 21.36 -5.53 -19.60
CA PRO A 137 20.39 -4.76 -20.38
C PRO A 137 19.22 -5.64 -20.79
N ASP A 138 18.04 -5.05 -20.95
CA ASP A 138 16.79 -5.77 -21.24
C ASP A 138 16.84 -6.66 -22.49
N ARG A 139 17.63 -6.26 -23.49
CA ARG A 139 17.85 -7.02 -24.73
C ARG A 139 18.63 -8.31 -24.53
N ALA A 140 19.36 -8.44 -23.42
CA ALA A 140 20.13 -9.63 -23.08
C ALA A 140 19.32 -10.65 -22.27
N LEU A 141 18.10 -10.28 -21.84
CA LEU A 141 17.22 -11.15 -21.06
C LEU A 141 16.09 -11.68 -21.93
N ASN A 142 15.94 -13.01 -21.96
CA ASN A 142 14.81 -13.67 -22.57
C ASN A 142 13.57 -13.54 -21.68
N ARG A 143 12.37 -13.56 -22.26
CA ARG A 143 11.14 -13.57 -21.48
C ARG A 143 11.10 -14.79 -20.56
N GLY A 144 10.75 -14.58 -19.29
CA GLY A 144 10.77 -15.59 -18.24
C GLY A 144 12.11 -15.71 -17.50
N SER A 145 13.19 -15.12 -18.04
CA SER A 145 14.49 -15.09 -17.36
C SER A 145 14.56 -13.96 -16.32
N PHE A 146 15.54 -14.06 -15.42
CA PHE A 146 15.81 -13.06 -14.40
C PHE A 146 17.32 -12.86 -14.20
N ASP A 147 17.68 -11.71 -13.62
CA ASP A 147 19.01 -11.37 -13.13
C ASP A 147 18.85 -10.93 -11.67
N GLN A 148 19.78 -11.27 -10.78
CA GLN A 148 19.69 -10.94 -9.36
C GLN A 148 21.04 -10.47 -8.84
N LYS A 149 21.01 -9.46 -7.97
CA LYS A 149 22.19 -8.84 -7.39
C LYS A 149 21.92 -8.44 -5.95
N HIS A 150 22.94 -8.44 -5.13
CA HIS A 150 22.84 -7.96 -3.74
C HIS A 150 23.48 -6.58 -3.61
N CYS A 151 22.80 -5.68 -2.92
CA CYS A 151 23.33 -4.42 -2.44
C CYS A 151 23.44 -4.52 -0.92
N GLY A 152 24.64 -4.77 -0.41
CA GLY A 152 24.84 -5.08 1.01
C GLY A 152 23.99 -6.29 1.43
N SER A 153 23.06 -6.06 2.34
CA SER A 153 22.17 -7.10 2.89
C SER A 153 20.82 -7.23 2.14
N ILE A 154 20.63 -6.46 1.07
CA ILE A 154 19.38 -6.36 0.30
C ILE A 154 19.52 -7.10 -1.03
N GLY A 155 18.63 -8.07 -1.28
CA GLY A 155 18.50 -8.73 -2.58
C GLY A 155 17.67 -7.88 -3.54
N VAL A 156 18.16 -7.71 -4.77
CA VAL A 156 17.46 -7.00 -5.84
C VAL A 156 17.35 -7.92 -7.05
N TYR A 157 16.12 -8.09 -7.53
CA TYR A 157 15.76 -9.08 -8.55
C TYR A 157 15.15 -8.38 -9.76
N LYS A 158 15.70 -8.63 -10.94
CA LYS A 158 15.22 -8.12 -12.22
C LYS A 158 14.59 -9.27 -12.98
N TRP A 159 13.27 -9.22 -13.19
CA TRP A 159 12.53 -10.25 -13.91
C TRP A 159 11.99 -9.73 -15.25
N LYS A 160 12.20 -10.49 -16.32
CA LYS A 160 11.79 -10.13 -17.68
C LYS A 160 10.46 -10.80 -18.05
N ASP A 161 9.37 -10.02 -18.12
CA ASP A 161 8.12 -10.42 -18.80
C ASP A 161 7.92 -9.53 -20.06
N PRO A 162 6.71 -9.14 -20.57
CA PRO A 162 6.63 -8.16 -21.67
C PRO A 162 7.39 -6.87 -21.35
N LYS A 163 7.38 -6.48 -20.08
CA LYS A 163 8.20 -5.41 -19.51
C LYS A 163 9.02 -5.98 -18.36
N THR A 164 10.17 -5.37 -18.13
CA THR A 164 11.03 -5.75 -17.03
C THR A 164 10.50 -5.13 -15.74
N VAL A 165 10.49 -5.92 -14.67
CA VAL A 165 10.13 -5.47 -13.32
C VAL A 165 11.33 -5.69 -12.41
N LEU A 166 11.61 -4.71 -11.56
CA LEU A 166 12.59 -4.85 -10.49
C LEU A 166 11.87 -4.98 -9.16
N PHE A 167 12.37 -5.90 -8.34
CA PHE A 167 11.95 -6.12 -6.97
C PHE A 167 13.15 -5.94 -6.05
N ALA A 168 12.91 -5.53 -4.82
CA ALA A 168 13.90 -5.53 -3.76
C ALA A 168 13.32 -6.21 -2.53
N SER A 169 14.17 -6.92 -1.79
CA SER A 169 13.78 -7.55 -0.53
C SER A 169 14.94 -7.62 0.44
N ASN A 170 14.62 -7.49 1.72
CA ASN A 170 15.61 -7.56 2.79
C ASN A 170 15.70 -8.95 3.48
N TYR A 171 14.86 -9.91 3.10
CA TYR A 171 14.80 -11.24 3.74
C TYR A 171 14.86 -12.42 2.77
N HIS A 172 14.56 -12.22 1.48
CA HIS A 172 14.70 -13.29 0.48
C HIS A 172 16.17 -13.53 0.13
N GLY A 173 16.49 -14.81 -0.11
CA GLY A 173 17.80 -15.24 -0.58
C GLY A 173 17.88 -15.37 -2.09
N THR A 174 18.66 -16.34 -2.55
CA THR A 174 18.85 -16.67 -3.96
C THR A 174 18.01 -17.86 -4.41
N GLU A 175 17.03 -18.29 -3.59
CA GLU A 175 16.23 -19.47 -3.90
C GLU A 175 15.33 -19.21 -5.12
N VAL A 176 15.19 -20.23 -5.97
CA VAL A 176 14.32 -20.20 -7.15
C VAL A 176 13.23 -21.25 -6.97
N ALA A 177 11.98 -20.84 -7.14
CA ALA A 177 10.84 -21.74 -7.07
C ALA A 177 9.98 -21.64 -8.33
N SER A 178 9.41 -22.76 -8.77
CA SER A 178 8.41 -22.81 -9.84
C SER A 178 7.02 -22.72 -9.23
N VAL A 179 6.24 -21.73 -9.63
CA VAL A 179 4.85 -21.54 -9.17
C VAL A 179 3.86 -21.80 -10.30
N LYS A 180 2.76 -22.50 -9.99
CA LYS A 180 1.63 -22.62 -10.93
C LYS A 180 0.92 -21.27 -11.01
N ARG A 181 0.64 -20.79 -12.23
CA ARG A 181 -0.25 -19.63 -12.40
C ARG A 181 -1.61 -19.98 -11.80
N LYS A 182 -2.10 -19.16 -10.86
CA LYS A 182 -3.53 -19.12 -10.56
C LYS A 182 -4.19 -18.44 -11.75
N ASN A 183 -4.97 -19.22 -12.50
CA ASN A 183 -5.93 -18.69 -13.48
C ASN A 183 -7.06 -17.97 -12.76
#